data_AF-H1KNS6-F1
#
_entry.id   AF-H1KNS6-F1
#
_cell.length_a   1.000
_cell.length_b   1.000
_cell.length_c   1.000
_cell.angle_alpha   90.00
_cell.angle_beta   90.00
_cell.angle_gamma   90.00
#
_symmetry.space_group_name_H-M   'P 1'
#
loop_
_entity.id
_entity.type
_entity.pdbx_description
1 polymer ?
#
loop_
_entity_poly.entity_id
_entity_poly.type
_entity_poly.pdbx_seq_one_letter_code
_entity_poly.pdbx_strand_id
1 'polypeptide(L)'
;MPTERLINALQSYGVRLADSRAGAPSRRGGAGPSDHKAMTIAGRTVMVPVHTETAFESPFLVRRPDANGVSVIEHDGVVIGQATFPGKPRFYALSTFDGVPYSKIAVLHGRDVLATTVLQTCIRYASRAKTCQFCSIGQSLAAGRTVARKSPEQLAEVARAAVLLDGVKHMVMTTGTPNATDRGAAVLCESAFAVKAAVDLPVQAQCEPPDDDRWFERMKASGIDALGMHLEAVTPEVRARIMPGKASVPLERYYEAFAAAVPVFGRGQVSTYILAGLGDAPEAILEMAERLIGMGVYPFVVPFVPISGTPLESHPAPGPDFMHAILKPLADMLAQANLRSTDIKAGCGRCGACSALSTYERAGVAA
;
A
#
# COMPACT_ATOMS: atom_id res chain seq x y z
N MET A 1 -16.52 21.10 2.61
CA MET A 1 -16.32 19.75 3.18
C MET A 1 -14.93 19.69 3.79
N PRO A 2 -14.74 19.17 5.01
CA PRO A 2 -13.41 18.96 5.60
C PRO A 2 -12.52 18.07 4.71
N THR A 3 -11.20 18.29 4.75
CA THR A 3 -10.25 17.59 3.86
C THR A 3 -10.26 16.07 4.06
N GLU A 4 -10.37 15.60 5.30
CA GLU A 4 -10.44 14.18 5.65
C GLU A 4 -11.70 13.51 5.11
N ARG A 5 -12.83 14.22 5.15
CA ARG A 5 -14.10 13.74 4.57
C ARG A 5 -14.04 13.70 3.04
N LEU A 6 -13.42 14.71 2.43
CA LEU A 6 -13.21 14.73 0.98
C LEU A 6 -12.33 13.57 0.54
N ILE A 7 -11.13 13.42 1.10
CA ILE A 7 -10.20 12.34 0.71
C ILE A 7 -10.83 10.96 0.90
N ASN A 8 -11.53 10.77 2.03
CA ASN A 8 -12.26 9.52 2.29
C ASN A 8 -13.33 9.25 1.21
N ALA A 9 -14.12 10.26 0.84
CA ALA A 9 -15.11 10.12 -0.21
C ALA A 9 -14.49 9.79 -1.58
N LEU A 10 -13.38 10.44 -1.94
CA LEU A 10 -12.67 10.15 -3.18
C LEU A 10 -12.07 8.73 -3.20
N GLN A 11 -11.59 8.23 -2.07
CA GLN A 11 -11.05 6.86 -1.99
C GLN A 11 -12.13 5.77 -2.04
N SER A 12 -13.33 6.06 -1.53
CA SER A 12 -14.48 5.15 -1.62
C SER A 12 -15.14 5.16 -3.00
N TYR A 13 -15.43 6.33 -3.54
CA TYR A 13 -16.17 6.46 -4.80
C TYR A 13 -15.29 6.56 -6.04
N GLY A 14 -13.99 6.82 -5.88
CA GLY A 14 -13.13 7.16 -7.00
C GLY A 14 -13.46 8.52 -7.61
N VAL A 15 -12.85 8.82 -8.75
CA VAL A 15 -13.10 10.05 -9.52
C VAL A 15 -13.16 9.78 -11.01
N ARG A 16 -14.02 10.55 -11.70
CA ARG A 16 -13.94 10.71 -13.15
C ARG A 16 -12.84 11.71 -13.48
N LEU A 17 -12.02 11.40 -14.47
CA LEU A 17 -10.98 12.30 -14.97
C LEU A 17 -11.39 12.88 -16.32
N ALA A 18 -11.46 14.21 -16.42
CA ALA A 18 -11.66 14.88 -17.71
C ALA A 18 -10.46 14.73 -18.66
N ASP A 19 -9.25 14.55 -18.11
CA ASP A 19 -8.04 14.20 -18.87
C ASP A 19 -7.29 13.03 -18.20
N SER A 20 -7.39 11.84 -18.80
CA SER A 20 -6.75 10.63 -18.29
C SER A 20 -5.21 10.68 -18.35
N ARG A 21 -4.62 11.60 -19.11
CA ARG A 21 -3.17 11.73 -19.32
C ARG A 21 -2.45 12.61 -18.29
N ALA A 22 -3.17 13.35 -17.45
CA ALA A 22 -2.57 14.27 -16.48
C ALA A 22 -1.65 13.55 -15.49
N GLY A 23 -0.43 14.03 -15.25
CA GLY A 23 0.50 13.48 -14.24
C GLY A 23 1.04 12.07 -14.53
N ALA A 24 1.47 11.39 -13.46
CA ALA A 24 2.04 10.05 -13.54
C ALA A 24 1.06 9.02 -14.16
N PRO A 25 1.55 8.06 -14.97
CA PRO A 25 0.69 7.05 -15.59
C PRO A 25 -0.09 6.23 -14.55
N SER A 26 -1.38 6.05 -14.78
CA SER A 26 -2.19 5.03 -14.11
C SER A 26 -2.36 3.82 -15.03
N ARG A 27 -2.63 2.64 -14.45
CA ARG A 27 -2.77 1.38 -15.19
C ARG A 27 -4.00 0.62 -14.75
N ARG A 28 -4.49 -0.28 -15.61
CA ARG A 28 -5.58 -1.21 -15.27
C ARG A 28 -5.06 -2.55 -14.78
N GLY A 29 -5.52 -3.01 -13.61
CA GLY A 29 -5.14 -4.30 -13.01
C GLY A 29 -3.64 -4.48 -12.72
N GLY A 30 -3.27 -5.65 -12.20
CA GLY A 30 -1.89 -6.02 -11.84
C GLY A 30 -1.45 -5.63 -10.42
N ALA A 31 -0.31 -6.15 -9.96
CA ALA A 31 0.26 -5.87 -8.64
C ALA A 31 0.91 -4.48 -8.53
N GLY A 32 0.72 -3.81 -7.38
CA GLY A 32 1.20 -2.47 -7.03
C GLY A 32 0.11 -1.39 -7.16
N PRO A 33 0.45 -0.09 -7.34
CA PRO A 33 -0.53 0.97 -7.60
C PRO A 33 -1.22 0.78 -8.97
N SER A 34 -2.32 0.03 -8.97
CA SER A 34 -3.16 -0.27 -10.13
C SER A 34 -4.55 0.28 -9.91
N ASP A 35 -5.26 0.64 -10.97
CA ASP A 35 -6.61 1.21 -10.96
C ASP A 35 -6.77 2.56 -10.22
N HIS A 36 -5.67 3.11 -9.71
CA HIS A 36 -5.61 4.39 -9.01
C HIS A 36 -4.78 5.43 -9.75
N LYS A 37 -4.97 6.69 -9.37
CA LYS A 37 -4.10 7.82 -9.71
C LYS A 37 -3.62 8.53 -8.47
N ALA A 38 -2.35 8.91 -8.44
CA ALA A 38 -1.81 9.75 -7.39
C ALA A 38 -2.28 11.20 -7.59
N MET A 39 -2.87 11.79 -6.55
CA MET A 39 -3.41 13.15 -6.55
C MET A 39 -3.01 13.85 -5.26
N THR A 40 -2.55 15.09 -5.35
CA THR A 40 -2.21 15.91 -4.18
C THR A 40 -3.34 16.86 -3.87
N ILE A 41 -3.98 16.69 -2.71
CA ILE A 41 -5.12 17.47 -2.23
C ILE A 41 -4.74 18.07 -0.89
N ALA A 42 -4.85 19.40 -0.74
CA ALA A 42 -4.45 20.12 0.48
C ALA A 42 -3.05 19.72 1.00
N GLY A 43 -2.08 19.63 0.08
CA GLY A 43 -0.69 19.27 0.40
C GLY A 43 -0.44 17.77 0.65
N ARG A 44 -1.44 16.90 0.47
CA ARG A 44 -1.31 15.46 0.72
C ARG A 44 -1.51 14.65 -0.54
N THR A 45 -0.56 13.78 -0.85
CA THR A 45 -0.69 12.87 -1.99
C THR A 45 -1.45 11.61 -1.57
N VAL A 46 -2.55 11.35 -2.26
CA VAL A 46 -3.44 10.21 -2.04
C VAL A 46 -3.62 9.44 -3.36
N MET A 47 -3.90 8.16 -3.23
CA MET A 47 -4.22 7.28 -4.34
C MET A 47 -5.73 7.19 -4.45
N VAL A 48 -6.27 7.65 -5.56
CA VAL A 48 -7.71 7.73 -5.82
C VAL A 48 -8.07 6.75 -6.93
N PRO A 49 -9.08 5.88 -6.77
CA PRO A 49 -9.55 5.00 -7.84
C PRO A 49 -10.01 5.81 -9.07
N VAL A 50 -9.59 5.39 -10.26
CA VAL A 50 -9.95 6.04 -11.54
C VAL A 50 -10.30 5.06 -12.66
N HIS A 51 -10.07 3.75 -12.46
CA HIS A 51 -10.37 2.70 -13.45
C HIS A 51 -11.33 1.63 -12.91
N THR A 52 -11.98 1.87 -11.77
CA THR A 52 -13.00 0.99 -11.20
C THR A 52 -14.39 1.36 -11.71
N GLU A 53 -15.34 0.43 -11.63
CA GLU A 53 -16.76 0.68 -11.93
C GLU A 53 -17.30 1.88 -11.14
N THR A 54 -17.03 1.91 -9.84
CA THR A 54 -17.38 3.02 -8.95
C THR A 54 -16.81 4.37 -9.42
N ALA A 55 -15.57 4.38 -9.92
CA ALA A 55 -14.94 5.60 -10.41
C ALA A 55 -15.59 6.13 -11.71
N PHE A 56 -16.10 5.25 -12.57
CA PHE A 56 -16.79 5.66 -13.80
C PHE A 56 -18.15 6.30 -13.53
N GLU A 57 -18.82 5.89 -12.45
CA GLU A 57 -20.11 6.44 -12.01
C GLU A 57 -19.94 7.51 -10.90
N SER A 58 -18.70 7.86 -10.56
CA SER A 58 -18.43 8.74 -9.42
C SER A 58 -19.09 10.11 -9.57
N PRO A 59 -19.74 10.64 -8.50
CA PRO A 59 -20.25 12.01 -8.48
C PRO A 59 -19.11 13.04 -8.54
N PHE A 60 -17.87 12.59 -8.32
CA PHE A 60 -16.69 13.43 -8.35
C PHE A 60 -16.08 13.50 -9.76
N LEU A 61 -15.84 14.72 -10.23
CA LEU A 61 -15.13 15.00 -11.48
C LEU A 61 -13.88 15.82 -11.20
N VAL A 62 -12.75 15.39 -11.75
CA VAL A 62 -11.50 16.15 -11.75
C VAL A 62 -11.30 16.73 -13.14
N ARG A 63 -11.36 18.06 -13.24
CA ARG A 63 -11.18 18.78 -14.50
C ARG A 63 -9.76 18.67 -15.02
N ARG A 64 -9.57 18.95 -16.32
CA ARG A 64 -8.24 19.06 -16.93
C ARG A 64 -7.40 20.07 -16.14
N PRO A 65 -6.12 19.78 -15.85
CA PRO A 65 -5.24 20.75 -15.20
C PRO A 65 -5.10 22.02 -16.03
N ASP A 66 -4.99 23.15 -15.35
CA ASP A 66 -4.66 24.44 -15.96
C ASP A 66 -3.18 24.51 -16.38
N ALA A 67 -2.75 25.68 -16.89
CA ALA A 67 -1.37 25.92 -17.30
C ALA A 67 -0.35 25.78 -16.15
N ASN A 68 -0.79 25.88 -14.89
CA ASN A 68 0.03 25.70 -13.69
C ASN A 68 0.00 24.26 -13.17
N GLY A 69 -0.69 23.34 -13.85
CA GLY A 69 -0.83 21.96 -13.44
C GLY A 69 -1.84 21.74 -12.31
N VAL A 70 -2.69 22.73 -12.03
CA VAL A 70 -3.74 22.66 -11.00
C VAL A 70 -5.06 22.25 -11.63
N SER A 71 -5.69 21.22 -11.06
CA SER A 71 -7.03 20.76 -11.39
C SER A 71 -8.03 21.15 -10.32
N VAL A 72 -9.29 21.31 -10.73
CA VAL A 72 -10.43 21.51 -9.84
C VAL A 72 -11.17 20.18 -9.66
N ILE A 73 -11.61 19.92 -8.43
CA ILE A 73 -12.47 18.79 -8.05
C ILE A 73 -13.90 19.31 -7.89
N GLU A 74 -14.84 18.66 -8.56
CA GLU A 74 -16.27 18.96 -8.51
C GLU A 74 -17.05 17.81 -7.92
N HIS A 75 -18.15 18.13 -7.24
CA HIS A 75 -19.22 17.20 -6.85
C HIS A 75 -20.52 17.73 -7.43
N ASP A 76 -21.17 16.97 -8.31
CA ASP A 76 -22.42 17.37 -8.97
C ASP A 76 -22.38 18.79 -9.59
N GLY A 77 -21.24 19.15 -10.18
CA GLY A 77 -21.03 20.45 -10.83
C GLY A 77 -20.63 21.60 -9.89
N VAL A 78 -20.56 21.36 -8.58
CA VAL A 78 -20.09 22.33 -7.59
C VAL A 78 -18.61 22.10 -7.29
N VAL A 79 -17.82 23.17 -7.33
CA VAL A 79 -16.40 23.13 -6.98
C VAL A 79 -16.23 22.92 -5.48
N ILE A 80 -15.54 21.85 -5.10
CA ILE A 80 -15.34 21.43 -3.69
C ILE A 80 -13.89 21.36 -3.26
N GLY A 81 -12.93 21.48 -4.19
CA GLY A 81 -11.51 21.41 -3.89
C GLY A 81 -10.61 21.52 -5.11
N GLN A 82 -9.31 21.40 -4.87
CA GLN A 82 -8.28 21.41 -5.91
C GLN A 82 -7.37 20.19 -5.75
N ALA A 83 -6.79 19.75 -6.87
CA ALA A 83 -5.79 18.71 -6.90
C ALA A 83 -4.64 19.08 -7.84
N THR A 84 -3.45 18.59 -7.52
CA THR A 84 -2.33 18.53 -8.48
C THR A 84 -1.91 17.08 -8.66
N PHE A 85 -1.21 16.77 -9.76
CA PHE A 85 -0.71 15.43 -10.01
C PHE A 85 0.81 15.38 -9.90
N PRO A 86 1.39 14.34 -9.29
CA PRO A 86 2.82 14.09 -9.40
C PRO A 86 3.23 13.97 -10.88
N GLY A 87 4.39 14.53 -11.22
CA GLY A 87 4.95 14.43 -12.57
C GLY A 87 5.30 13.00 -12.96
N LYS A 88 5.54 12.78 -14.26
CA LYS A 88 6.05 11.48 -14.73
C LYS A 88 7.45 11.25 -14.14
N PRO A 89 7.72 10.09 -13.51
CA PRO A 89 9.05 9.81 -12.96
C PRO A 89 10.11 9.80 -14.04
N ARG A 90 11.22 10.51 -13.82
CA ARG A 90 12.34 10.64 -14.75
C ARG A 90 13.09 9.31 -14.89
N PHE A 91 13.24 8.55 -13.80
CA PHE A 91 13.89 7.25 -13.84
C PHE A 91 13.19 6.23 -14.76
N TYR A 92 11.91 6.43 -15.12
CA TYR A 92 11.21 5.56 -16.08
C TYR A 92 11.76 5.63 -17.52
N ALA A 93 12.58 6.64 -17.85
CA ALA A 93 13.23 6.74 -19.15
C ALA A 93 14.48 5.85 -19.27
N LEU A 94 14.88 5.16 -18.19
CA LEU A 94 16.09 4.37 -18.10
C LEU A 94 15.81 2.86 -18.12
N SER A 95 16.88 2.11 -18.41
CA SER A 95 16.91 0.65 -18.39
C SER A 95 18.15 0.19 -17.64
N THR A 96 18.04 -0.98 -17.02
CA THR A 96 19.13 -1.71 -16.37
C THR A 96 20.20 -2.11 -17.38
N PHE A 97 21.39 -2.45 -16.88
CA PHE A 97 22.48 -2.92 -17.72
C PHE A 97 22.10 -4.13 -18.59
N ASP A 98 21.26 -5.04 -18.09
CA ASP A 98 20.73 -6.18 -18.83
C ASP A 98 19.50 -5.86 -19.70
N GLY A 99 19.19 -4.57 -19.89
CA GLY A 99 18.18 -4.08 -20.84
C GLY A 99 16.74 -4.10 -20.31
N VAL A 100 16.52 -4.41 -19.04
CA VAL A 100 15.18 -4.37 -18.43
C VAL A 100 14.79 -2.91 -18.11
N PRO A 101 13.67 -2.39 -18.62
CA PRO A 101 13.21 -1.04 -18.28
C PRO A 101 12.99 -0.88 -16.77
N TYR A 102 13.41 0.25 -16.21
CA TYR A 102 13.31 0.49 -14.76
C TYR A 102 11.87 0.40 -14.24
N SER A 103 10.89 0.79 -15.06
CA SER A 103 9.47 0.68 -14.75
C SER A 103 8.97 -0.75 -14.56
N LYS A 104 9.72 -1.78 -15.02
CA LYS A 104 9.45 -3.20 -14.75
C LYS A 104 10.07 -3.70 -13.44
N ILE A 105 11.00 -2.93 -12.86
CA ILE A 105 11.72 -3.26 -11.62
C ILE A 105 11.06 -2.57 -10.43
N ALA A 106 10.77 -1.28 -10.50
CA ALA A 106 10.08 -0.56 -9.43
C ALA A 106 9.26 0.60 -9.98
N VAL A 107 8.23 0.99 -9.24
CA VAL A 107 7.29 2.04 -9.63
C VAL A 107 7.22 3.13 -8.57
N LEU A 108 7.02 4.38 -9.01
CA LEU A 108 6.69 5.46 -8.10
C LEU A 108 5.26 5.29 -7.58
N HIS A 109 5.08 5.35 -6.27
CA HIS A 109 3.81 5.34 -5.58
C HIS A 109 3.63 6.64 -4.80
N GLY A 110 2.44 7.23 -4.86
CA GLY A 110 2.22 8.57 -4.31
C GLY A 110 3.13 9.58 -5.00
N ARG A 111 3.92 10.33 -4.22
CA ARG A 111 4.82 11.38 -4.71
C ARG A 111 6.29 10.99 -4.67
N ASP A 112 6.71 10.28 -3.64
CA ASP A 112 8.13 10.10 -3.30
C ASP A 112 8.43 8.72 -2.70
N VAL A 113 7.59 7.73 -2.99
CA VAL A 113 7.75 6.35 -2.51
C VAL A 113 8.08 5.42 -3.66
N LEU A 114 9.19 4.70 -3.56
CA LEU A 114 9.51 3.63 -4.52
C LEU A 114 8.89 2.32 -4.06
N ALA A 115 8.11 1.66 -4.91
CA ALA A 115 7.45 0.41 -4.59
C ALA A 115 7.87 -0.70 -5.55
N THR A 116 8.12 -1.89 -5.02
CA THR A 116 8.44 -3.08 -5.81
C THR A 116 7.90 -4.36 -5.19
N THR A 117 7.54 -5.31 -6.05
CA THR A 117 7.30 -6.71 -5.69
C THR A 117 8.50 -7.53 -6.16
N VAL A 118 9.38 -7.94 -5.26
CA VAL A 118 10.65 -8.64 -5.58
C VAL A 118 10.39 -9.93 -6.35
N LEU A 119 9.46 -10.77 -5.85
CA LEU A 119 8.96 -11.95 -6.55
C LEU A 119 7.51 -11.76 -6.99
N GLN A 120 7.25 -11.81 -8.29
CA GLN A 120 5.91 -11.69 -8.90
C GLN A 120 5.16 -13.02 -8.97
N THR A 121 5.65 -14.04 -8.28
CA THR A 121 5.02 -15.36 -8.16
C THR A 121 4.76 -15.66 -6.68
N CYS A 122 3.71 -16.42 -6.42
CA CYS A 122 3.32 -16.81 -5.07
C CYS A 122 2.77 -18.23 -5.09
N ILE A 123 3.21 -19.09 -4.16
CA ILE A 123 2.75 -20.49 -4.06
C ILE A 123 1.24 -20.62 -3.87
N ARG A 124 0.59 -19.58 -3.33
CA ARG A 124 -0.86 -19.53 -3.11
C ARG A 124 -1.62 -19.08 -4.36
N TYR A 125 -0.97 -18.38 -5.29
CA TYR A 125 -1.62 -17.81 -6.48
C TYR A 125 -1.86 -18.86 -7.57
N ALA A 126 -1.13 -19.96 -7.55
CA ALA A 126 -1.21 -21.02 -8.56
C ALA A 126 -2.54 -21.81 -8.54
N SER A 127 -3.33 -21.74 -7.47
CA SER A 127 -4.59 -22.47 -7.34
C SER A 127 -5.69 -21.57 -6.82
N ARG A 128 -6.82 -21.49 -7.53
CA ARG A 128 -7.99 -20.69 -7.13
C ARG A 128 -8.53 -21.06 -5.74
N ALA A 129 -8.35 -22.30 -5.30
CA ALA A 129 -8.73 -22.74 -3.95
C ALA A 129 -7.86 -22.13 -2.84
N LYS A 130 -6.70 -21.56 -3.17
CA LYS A 130 -5.73 -20.98 -2.22
C LYS A 130 -5.51 -19.48 -2.46
N THR A 131 -5.75 -18.99 -3.67
CA THR A 131 -5.51 -17.59 -4.07
C THR A 131 -6.33 -16.62 -3.22
N CYS A 132 -5.69 -15.54 -2.77
CA CYS A 132 -6.42 -14.42 -2.18
C CYS A 132 -7.26 -13.76 -3.28
N GLN A 133 -8.57 -13.63 -3.05
CA GLN A 133 -9.52 -13.21 -4.09
C GLN A 133 -9.31 -11.76 -4.57
N PHE A 134 -8.65 -10.92 -3.78
CA PHE A 134 -8.25 -9.55 -4.16
C PHE A 134 -6.90 -9.46 -4.89
N CYS A 135 -6.13 -10.55 -4.96
CA CYS A 135 -4.73 -10.50 -5.38
C CYS A 135 -4.60 -10.53 -6.92
N SER A 136 -3.78 -9.64 -7.45
CA SER A 136 -3.49 -9.48 -8.88
C SER A 136 -2.02 -9.74 -9.24
N ILE A 137 -1.24 -10.37 -8.36
CA ILE A 137 0.23 -10.50 -8.48
C ILE A 137 0.67 -11.10 -9.83
N GLY A 138 0.02 -12.17 -10.29
CA GLY A 138 0.39 -12.83 -11.55
C GLY A 138 -0.03 -12.07 -12.81
N GLN A 139 -0.98 -11.13 -12.74
CA GLN A 139 -1.47 -10.40 -13.91
C GLN A 139 -0.42 -9.44 -14.48
N SER A 140 0.40 -8.80 -13.63
CA SER A 140 1.47 -7.92 -14.10
C SER A 140 2.51 -8.69 -14.90
N LEU A 141 2.86 -9.90 -14.43
CA LEU A 141 3.82 -10.77 -15.09
C LEU A 141 3.27 -11.32 -16.41
N ALA A 142 2.02 -11.81 -16.41
CA ALA A 142 1.35 -12.30 -17.62
C ALA A 142 1.23 -11.22 -18.72
N ALA A 143 1.06 -9.95 -18.33
CA ALA A 143 1.01 -8.82 -19.25
C ALA A 143 2.40 -8.27 -19.65
N GLY A 144 3.50 -8.91 -19.25
CA GLY A 144 4.87 -8.45 -19.57
C GLY A 144 5.27 -7.11 -18.94
N ARG A 145 4.53 -6.63 -17.92
CA ARG A 145 4.73 -5.32 -17.27
C ARG A 145 5.79 -5.35 -16.15
N THR A 146 6.29 -6.52 -15.81
CA THR A 146 7.30 -6.76 -14.76
C THR A 146 8.11 -7.99 -15.14
N VAL A 147 9.23 -8.21 -14.45
CA VAL A 147 9.95 -9.50 -14.44
C VAL A 147 9.54 -10.36 -13.25
N ALA A 148 9.74 -11.68 -13.36
CA ALA A 148 9.30 -12.67 -12.37
C ALA A 148 10.06 -12.54 -11.03
N ARG A 149 11.39 -12.45 -11.09
CA ARG A 149 12.28 -12.14 -9.97
C ARG A 149 13.13 -10.95 -10.36
N LYS A 150 13.22 -9.97 -9.47
CA LYS A 150 14.13 -8.83 -9.60
C LYS A 150 15.41 -9.17 -8.87
N SER A 151 16.57 -8.93 -9.49
CA SER A 151 17.84 -9.17 -8.82
C SER A 151 18.14 -8.06 -7.81
N PRO A 152 18.94 -8.32 -6.75
CA PRO A 152 19.38 -7.28 -5.83
C PRO A 152 20.07 -6.10 -6.52
N GLU A 153 20.85 -6.37 -7.57
CA GLU A 153 21.57 -5.35 -8.35
C GLU A 153 20.60 -4.45 -9.13
N GLN A 154 19.59 -5.05 -9.78
CA GLN A 154 18.54 -4.28 -10.47
C GLN A 154 17.79 -3.37 -9.49
N LEU A 155 17.48 -3.88 -8.29
CA LEU A 155 16.78 -3.11 -7.25
C LEU A 155 17.64 -1.94 -6.75
N ALA A 156 18.93 -2.19 -6.50
CA ALA A 156 19.90 -1.19 -6.05
C ALA A 156 20.10 -0.08 -7.10
N GLU A 157 20.26 -0.45 -8.36
CA GLU A 157 20.41 0.48 -9.48
C GLU A 157 19.19 1.40 -9.62
N VAL A 158 17.99 0.82 -9.63
CA VAL A 158 16.73 1.57 -9.78
C VAL A 158 16.44 2.44 -8.55
N ALA A 159 16.71 1.95 -7.34
CA ALA A 159 16.55 2.73 -6.12
C ALA A 159 17.45 3.97 -6.13
N ARG A 160 18.73 3.82 -6.48
CA ARG A 160 19.67 4.94 -6.61
C ARG A 160 19.20 5.95 -7.65
N ALA A 161 18.77 5.49 -8.83
CA ALA A 161 18.27 6.37 -9.88
C ALA A 161 17.01 7.15 -9.44
N ALA A 162 16.06 6.48 -8.79
CA ALA A 162 14.83 7.11 -8.32
C ALA A 162 15.09 8.16 -7.22
N VAL A 163 16.06 7.93 -6.33
CA VAL A 163 16.48 8.94 -5.34
C VAL A 163 17.14 10.14 -6.04
N LEU A 164 18.08 9.91 -6.95
CA LEU A 164 18.84 10.97 -7.61
C LEU A 164 17.98 11.84 -8.55
N LEU A 165 17.09 11.21 -9.31
CA LEU A 165 16.36 11.88 -10.38
C LEU A 165 15.00 12.42 -9.93
N ASP A 166 14.37 11.75 -8.96
CA ASP A 166 12.98 11.98 -8.57
C ASP A 166 12.81 12.26 -7.07
N GLY A 167 13.90 12.24 -6.29
CA GLY A 167 13.88 12.65 -4.89
C GLY A 167 13.12 11.72 -3.96
N VAL A 168 12.98 10.43 -4.33
CA VAL A 168 12.35 9.39 -3.51
C VAL A 168 12.90 9.40 -2.07
N LYS A 169 12.00 9.26 -1.09
CA LYS A 169 12.30 9.39 0.36
C LYS A 169 12.29 8.08 1.11
N HIS A 170 11.64 7.05 0.58
CA HIS A 170 11.72 5.69 1.11
C HIS A 170 11.26 4.66 0.08
N MET A 171 11.52 3.40 0.37
CA MET A 171 11.18 2.27 -0.47
C MET A 171 10.31 1.25 0.26
N VAL A 172 9.42 0.61 -0.49
CA VAL A 172 8.59 -0.51 -0.05
C VAL A 172 8.89 -1.72 -0.93
N MET A 173 9.40 -2.77 -0.31
CA MET A 173 9.63 -4.06 -0.93
C MET A 173 8.60 -5.04 -0.41
N THR A 174 7.84 -5.64 -1.32
CA THR A 174 6.95 -6.76 -1.03
C THR A 174 7.37 -7.97 -1.85
N THR A 175 6.81 -9.13 -1.57
CA THR A 175 7.08 -10.37 -2.29
C THR A 175 5.82 -11.22 -2.33
N GLY A 176 5.62 -11.93 -3.43
CA GLY A 176 4.78 -13.13 -3.36
C GLY A 176 5.45 -14.18 -2.47
N THR A 177 4.66 -15.02 -1.82
CA THR A 177 5.14 -16.05 -0.89
C THR A 177 5.84 -17.16 -1.67
N PRO A 178 7.17 -17.34 -1.54
CA PRO A 178 7.91 -18.32 -2.34
C PRO A 178 7.87 -19.74 -1.76
N ASN A 179 7.76 -19.87 -0.45
CA ASN A 179 7.73 -21.13 0.30
C ASN A 179 6.99 -20.91 1.64
N ALA A 180 6.80 -21.98 2.41
CA ALA A 180 6.13 -21.90 3.71
C ALA A 180 7.05 -21.54 4.87
N THR A 181 8.38 -21.68 4.74
CA THR A 181 9.34 -21.57 5.84
C THR A 181 9.70 -20.12 6.14
N ASP A 182 10.45 -19.45 5.25
CA ASP A 182 10.87 -18.06 5.46
C ASP A 182 9.87 -17.06 4.86
N ARG A 183 8.95 -17.55 4.03
CA ARG A 183 7.89 -16.77 3.35
C ARG A 183 8.42 -15.53 2.61
N GLY A 184 9.68 -15.60 2.14
CA GLY A 184 10.34 -14.54 1.40
C GLY A 184 11.22 -13.60 2.23
N ALA A 185 11.42 -13.86 3.53
CA ALA A 185 12.33 -13.08 4.34
C ALA A 185 13.76 -13.08 3.78
N ALA A 186 14.29 -14.19 3.28
CA ALA A 186 15.66 -14.25 2.73
C ALA A 186 15.83 -13.36 1.50
N VAL A 187 14.92 -13.45 0.52
CA VAL A 187 15.02 -12.66 -0.71
C VAL A 187 14.85 -11.16 -0.43
N LEU A 188 14.05 -10.81 0.58
CA LEU A 188 13.92 -9.42 1.05
C LEU A 188 15.20 -8.94 1.73
N CYS A 189 15.90 -9.80 2.50
CA CYS A 189 17.20 -9.46 3.07
C CYS A 189 18.25 -9.18 1.99
N GLU A 190 18.38 -10.08 1.00
CA GLU A 190 19.29 -9.90 -0.14
C GLU A 190 19.04 -8.57 -0.87
N SER A 191 17.76 -8.29 -1.12
CA SER A 191 17.31 -7.09 -1.84
C SER A 191 17.58 -5.81 -1.05
N ALA A 192 17.25 -5.79 0.25
CA ALA A 192 17.44 -4.64 1.12
C ALA A 192 18.93 -4.33 1.30
N PHE A 193 19.76 -5.36 1.48
CA PHE A 193 21.20 -5.22 1.62
C PHE A 193 21.82 -4.53 0.39
N ALA A 194 21.48 -4.99 -0.82
CA ALA A 194 21.99 -4.38 -2.05
C ALA A 194 21.52 -2.93 -2.23
N VAL A 195 20.24 -2.64 -1.93
CA VAL A 195 19.72 -1.26 -2.00
C VAL A 195 20.44 -0.34 -1.02
N LYS A 196 20.63 -0.77 0.24
CA LYS A 196 21.33 0.01 1.27
C LYS A 196 22.80 0.24 0.95
N ALA A 197 23.44 -0.71 0.27
CA ALA A 197 24.81 -0.53 -0.21
C ALA A 197 24.93 0.52 -1.33
N ALA A 198 23.88 0.71 -2.13
CA ALA A 198 23.90 1.64 -3.27
C ALA A 198 23.35 3.04 -2.96
N VAL A 199 22.46 3.18 -1.97
CA VAL A 199 21.82 4.45 -1.62
C VAL A 199 21.31 4.46 -0.17
N ASP A 200 21.48 5.59 0.52
CA ASP A 200 20.86 5.82 1.83
C ASP A 200 19.36 6.11 1.65
N LEU A 201 18.57 5.04 1.75
CA LEU A 201 17.14 5.08 1.53
C LEU A 201 16.43 4.20 2.58
N PRO A 202 15.51 4.73 3.39
CA PRO A 202 14.73 3.91 4.31
C PRO A 202 13.92 2.83 3.58
N VAL A 203 13.95 1.58 4.07
CA VAL A 203 13.28 0.43 3.43
C VAL A 203 12.27 -0.22 4.36
N GLN A 204 11.04 -0.42 3.88
CA GLN A 204 10.11 -1.37 4.47
C GLN A 204 10.12 -2.67 3.66
N ALA A 205 10.19 -3.81 4.36
CA ALA A 205 9.96 -5.12 3.78
C ALA A 205 8.57 -5.66 4.19
N GLN A 206 7.93 -6.41 3.30
CA GLN A 206 6.61 -7.00 3.55
C GLN A 206 6.60 -8.48 3.17
N CYS A 207 6.27 -9.33 4.14
CA CYS A 207 6.10 -10.77 3.96
C CYS A 207 5.03 -11.32 4.92
N GLU A 208 4.59 -12.55 4.69
CA GLU A 208 3.87 -13.30 5.74
C GLU A 208 4.85 -13.58 6.92
N PRO A 209 4.35 -13.84 8.15
CA PRO A 209 5.20 -14.24 9.26
C PRO A 209 6.05 -15.48 8.95
N PRO A 210 7.39 -15.41 9.00
CA PRO A 210 8.26 -16.58 8.84
C PRO A 210 7.96 -17.65 9.89
N ASP A 211 8.32 -18.91 9.70
CA ASP A 211 8.13 -19.94 10.74
C ASP A 211 9.14 -19.80 11.90
N ASP A 212 10.31 -19.18 11.66
CA ASP A 212 11.35 -18.89 12.65
C ASP A 212 11.51 -17.37 12.85
N ASP A 213 11.25 -16.88 14.07
CA ASP A 213 11.32 -15.46 14.41
C ASP A 213 12.74 -14.88 14.35
N ARG A 214 13.79 -15.70 14.28
CA ARG A 214 15.18 -15.23 14.05
C ARG A 214 15.34 -14.50 12.71
N TRP A 215 14.39 -14.67 11.79
CA TRP A 215 14.35 -13.88 10.56
C TRP A 215 14.21 -12.38 10.82
N PHE A 216 13.55 -11.95 11.91
CA PHE A 216 13.40 -10.52 12.19
C PHE A 216 14.73 -9.83 12.45
N GLU A 217 15.64 -10.46 13.20
CA GLU A 217 17.01 -9.97 13.41
C GLU A 217 17.80 -9.91 12.11
N ARG A 218 17.70 -10.95 11.27
CA ARG A 218 18.38 -11.00 9.96
C ARG A 218 17.87 -9.91 9.03
N MET A 219 16.56 -9.70 9.00
CA MET A 219 15.92 -8.64 8.22
C MET A 219 16.41 -7.27 8.70
N LYS A 220 16.44 -7.04 10.02
CA LYS A 220 16.99 -5.79 10.59
C LYS A 220 18.45 -5.58 10.22
N ALA A 221 19.28 -6.62 10.34
CA ALA A 221 20.70 -6.59 10.02
C ALA A 221 20.97 -6.33 8.52
N SER A 222 20.07 -6.77 7.63
CA SER A 222 20.15 -6.48 6.19
C SER A 222 19.84 -5.02 5.83
N GLY A 223 19.42 -4.21 6.80
CA GLY A 223 19.10 -2.80 6.62
C GLY A 223 17.61 -2.50 6.42
N ILE A 224 16.71 -3.44 6.73
CA ILE A 224 15.27 -3.16 6.76
C ILE A 224 14.94 -2.27 7.97
N ASP A 225 14.29 -1.14 7.72
CA ASP A 225 13.97 -0.14 8.75
C ASP A 225 12.64 -0.40 9.44
N ALA A 226 11.66 -0.91 8.68
CA ALA A 226 10.30 -1.21 9.12
C ALA A 226 9.79 -2.51 8.49
N LEU A 227 8.87 -3.20 9.18
CA LEU A 227 8.31 -4.48 8.76
C LEU A 227 6.80 -4.38 8.54
N GLY A 228 6.30 -4.99 7.47
CA GLY A 228 4.88 -5.19 7.22
C GLY A 228 4.52 -6.68 7.23
N MET A 229 3.65 -7.11 8.13
CA MET A 229 3.06 -8.46 8.12
C MET A 229 1.54 -8.33 8.12
N HIS A 230 0.95 -8.46 6.94
CA HIS A 230 -0.42 -7.99 6.74
C HIS A 230 -1.49 -9.03 7.05
N LEU A 231 -2.50 -8.63 7.81
CA LEU A 231 -3.65 -9.46 8.16
C LEU A 231 -4.69 -9.49 7.04
N GLU A 232 -4.94 -8.35 6.40
CA GLU A 232 -5.94 -8.08 5.34
C GLU A 232 -7.41 -8.24 5.76
N ALA A 233 -7.75 -9.27 6.53
CA ALA A 233 -9.05 -9.49 7.14
C ALA A 233 -8.85 -9.97 8.59
N VAL A 234 -9.80 -9.61 9.46
CA VAL A 234 -9.63 -9.68 10.92
C VAL A 234 -10.43 -10.78 11.60
N THR A 235 -11.52 -11.24 11.00
CA THR A 235 -12.29 -12.41 11.50
C THR A 235 -11.92 -13.71 10.77
N PRO A 236 -11.88 -14.87 11.45
CA PRO A 236 -11.58 -16.16 10.82
C PRO A 236 -12.46 -16.47 9.60
N GLU A 237 -13.74 -16.14 9.67
CA GLU A 237 -14.73 -16.41 8.62
C GLU A 237 -14.42 -15.62 7.34
N VAL A 238 -14.14 -14.31 7.47
CA VAL A 238 -13.79 -13.47 6.33
C VAL A 238 -12.42 -13.86 5.78
N ARG A 239 -11.44 -14.17 6.65
CA ARG A 239 -10.13 -14.65 6.22
C ARG A 239 -10.24 -15.93 5.38
N ALA A 240 -10.98 -16.94 5.87
CA ALA A 240 -11.16 -18.21 5.19
C ALA A 240 -11.87 -18.05 3.83
N ARG A 241 -12.89 -17.18 3.77
CA ARG A 241 -13.58 -16.88 2.51
C ARG A 241 -12.68 -16.15 1.53
N ILE A 242 -12.06 -15.04 1.93
CA ILE A 242 -11.42 -14.10 1.01
C ILE A 242 -9.97 -14.49 0.66
N MET A 243 -9.26 -15.15 1.56
CA MET A 243 -7.87 -15.55 1.37
C MET A 243 -7.59 -16.94 1.93
N PRO A 244 -8.27 -17.98 1.40
CA PRO A 244 -8.27 -19.34 1.97
C PRO A 244 -6.87 -19.91 2.17
N GLY A 245 -5.93 -19.63 1.26
CA GLY A 245 -4.54 -19.97 1.46
C GLY A 245 -3.98 -19.28 2.69
N LYS A 246 -3.90 -17.95 2.69
CA LYS A 246 -3.25 -17.16 3.76
C LYS A 246 -3.92 -17.37 5.13
N ALA A 247 -5.22 -17.66 5.14
CA ALA A 247 -5.99 -18.03 6.32
C ALA A 247 -5.52 -19.32 7.00
N SER A 248 -4.78 -20.20 6.30
CA SER A 248 -4.14 -21.36 6.93
C SER A 248 -3.09 -21.00 7.97
N VAL A 249 -2.60 -19.75 7.95
CA VAL A 249 -1.78 -19.19 9.03
C VAL A 249 -2.73 -18.56 10.05
N PRO A 250 -2.82 -19.14 11.26
CA PRO A 250 -3.76 -18.68 12.28
C PRO A 250 -3.40 -17.27 12.75
N LEU A 251 -4.39 -16.52 13.26
CA LEU A 251 -4.16 -15.17 13.78
C LEU A 251 -3.18 -15.17 14.96
N GLU A 252 -3.20 -16.24 15.76
CA GLU A 252 -2.28 -16.52 16.86
C GLU A 252 -0.82 -16.41 16.41
N ARG A 253 -0.48 -17.03 15.27
CA ARG A 253 0.87 -16.95 14.70
C ARG A 253 1.24 -15.51 14.31
N TYR A 254 0.30 -14.72 13.82
CA TYR A 254 0.56 -13.29 13.56
C TYR A 254 0.83 -12.53 14.86
N TYR A 255 0.07 -12.79 15.93
CA TYR A 255 0.30 -12.14 17.22
C TYR A 255 1.68 -12.49 17.81
N GLU A 256 2.06 -13.76 17.78
CA GLU A 256 3.41 -14.19 18.19
C GLU A 256 4.50 -13.47 17.38
N ALA A 257 4.35 -13.44 16.05
CA ALA A 257 5.28 -12.77 15.15
C ALA A 257 5.38 -11.26 15.43
N PHE A 258 4.25 -10.60 15.68
CA PHE A 258 4.24 -9.19 16.05
C PHE A 258 4.95 -8.94 17.38
N ALA A 259 4.69 -9.78 18.39
CA ALA A 259 5.34 -9.69 19.69
C ALA A 259 6.85 -9.89 19.60
N ALA A 260 7.33 -10.75 18.70
CA ALA A 260 8.75 -10.96 18.44
C ALA A 260 9.39 -9.85 17.58
N ALA A 261 8.67 -9.32 16.58
CA ALA A 261 9.20 -8.32 15.66
C ALA A 261 9.29 -6.91 16.27
N VAL A 262 8.34 -6.52 17.13
CA VAL A 262 8.30 -5.16 17.71
C VAL A 262 9.55 -4.82 18.53
N PRO A 263 10.09 -5.71 19.39
CA PRO A 263 11.37 -5.46 20.08
C PRO A 263 12.56 -5.26 19.13
N VAL A 264 12.54 -5.89 17.96
CA VAL A 264 13.64 -5.81 16.98
C VAL A 264 13.57 -4.52 16.12
N PHE A 265 12.38 -4.18 15.63
CA PHE A 265 12.20 -3.04 14.73
C PHE A 265 11.88 -1.73 15.47
N GLY A 266 11.28 -1.83 16.65
CA GLY A 266 10.79 -0.73 17.46
C GLY A 266 9.26 -0.54 17.35
N ARG A 267 8.66 0.01 18.40
CA ARG A 267 7.25 0.39 18.45
C ARG A 267 6.90 1.33 17.28
N GLY A 268 5.81 1.02 16.58
CA GLY A 268 5.35 1.74 15.39
C GLY A 268 6.13 1.45 14.11
N GLN A 269 7.20 0.65 14.15
CA GLN A 269 7.97 0.25 12.95
C GLN A 269 7.52 -1.11 12.39
N VAL A 270 6.62 -1.79 13.08
CA VAL A 270 5.89 -2.96 12.57
C VAL A 270 4.47 -2.54 12.24
N SER A 271 3.96 -2.96 11.09
CA SER A 271 2.64 -2.58 10.59
C SER A 271 1.91 -3.74 9.95
N THR A 272 0.59 -3.60 9.82
CA THR A 272 -0.26 -4.58 9.14
C THR A 272 -1.35 -3.86 8.35
N TYR A 273 -1.64 -4.32 7.14
CA TYR A 273 -2.83 -3.90 6.42
C TYR A 273 -4.07 -4.60 6.94
N ILE A 274 -5.17 -3.85 6.96
CA ILE A 274 -6.54 -4.35 7.10
C ILE A 274 -7.37 -3.73 5.98
N LEU A 275 -7.99 -4.58 5.15
CA LEU A 275 -8.81 -4.18 4.01
C LEU A 275 -10.27 -4.09 4.46
N ALA A 276 -10.73 -2.87 4.72
CA ALA A 276 -12.09 -2.59 5.14
C ALA A 276 -13.07 -2.77 3.95
N GLY A 277 -14.23 -3.39 4.17
CA GLY A 277 -15.23 -3.65 3.11
C GLY A 277 -15.22 -5.06 2.51
N LEU A 278 -14.38 -5.98 3.01
CA LEU A 278 -14.35 -7.39 2.58
C LEU A 278 -15.33 -8.30 3.34
N GLY A 279 -16.03 -7.77 4.34
CA GLY A 279 -17.04 -8.48 5.13
C GLY A 279 -16.85 -8.39 6.64
N ASP A 280 -15.68 -7.95 7.12
CA ASP A 280 -15.48 -7.66 8.55
C ASP A 280 -16.33 -6.44 8.95
N ALA A 281 -16.99 -6.55 10.11
CA ALA A 281 -17.75 -5.44 10.69
C ALA A 281 -16.81 -4.32 11.21
N PRO A 282 -17.24 -3.05 11.22
CA PRO A 282 -16.44 -1.95 11.76
C PRO A 282 -15.92 -2.20 13.19
N GLU A 283 -16.76 -2.79 14.04
CA GLU A 283 -16.45 -3.10 15.43
C GLU A 283 -15.31 -4.11 15.52
N ALA A 284 -15.36 -5.18 14.72
CA ALA A 284 -14.30 -6.19 14.66
C ALA A 284 -12.97 -5.62 14.15
N ILE A 285 -13.01 -4.69 13.19
CA ILE A 285 -11.82 -3.98 12.70
C ILE A 285 -11.22 -3.11 13.81
N LEU A 286 -12.05 -2.39 14.57
CA LEU A 286 -11.61 -1.53 15.66
C LEU A 286 -11.05 -2.33 16.85
N GLU A 287 -11.69 -3.43 17.26
CA GLU A 287 -11.19 -4.34 18.30
C GLU A 287 -9.82 -4.93 17.91
N MET A 288 -9.66 -5.36 16.65
CA MET A 288 -8.37 -5.82 16.16
C MET A 288 -7.32 -4.71 16.18
N ALA A 289 -7.70 -3.50 15.74
CA ALA A 289 -6.80 -2.36 15.73
C ALA A 289 -6.34 -1.97 17.14
N GLU A 290 -7.24 -1.94 18.12
CA GLU A 290 -6.92 -1.69 19.53
C GLU A 290 -5.89 -2.69 20.05
N ARG A 291 -6.11 -3.99 19.80
CA ARG A 291 -5.15 -5.05 20.15
C ARG A 291 -3.77 -4.82 19.52
N LEU A 292 -3.73 -4.52 18.22
CA LEU A 292 -2.48 -4.27 17.49
C LEU A 292 -1.72 -3.06 18.04
N ILE A 293 -2.43 -1.97 18.34
CA ILE A 293 -1.88 -0.75 18.94
C ILE A 293 -1.27 -1.04 20.32
N GLY A 294 -1.96 -1.86 21.13
CA GLY A 294 -1.46 -2.35 22.42
C GLY A 294 -0.12 -3.08 22.28
N MET A 295 0.06 -3.85 21.20
CA MET A 295 1.32 -4.54 20.89
C MET A 295 2.39 -3.63 20.26
N GLY A 296 2.05 -2.38 19.92
CA GLY A 296 2.96 -1.45 19.24
C GLY A 296 3.07 -1.66 17.73
N VAL A 297 2.11 -2.38 17.15
CA VAL A 297 1.94 -2.54 15.70
C VAL A 297 1.02 -1.46 15.17
N TYR A 298 1.37 -0.85 14.04
CA TYR A 298 0.54 0.16 13.38
C TYR A 298 -0.53 -0.50 12.47
N PRO A 299 -1.82 -0.44 12.81
CA PRO A 299 -2.91 -0.94 11.96
C PRO A 299 -3.21 0.04 10.82
N PHE A 300 -2.75 -0.28 9.62
CA PHE A 300 -3.05 0.52 8.44
C PHE A 300 -4.35 0.04 7.79
N VAL A 301 -5.48 0.59 8.24
CA VAL A 301 -6.79 0.32 7.67
C VAL A 301 -6.97 1.10 6.36
N VAL A 302 -7.27 0.40 5.28
CA VAL A 302 -7.49 0.96 3.95
C VAL A 302 -8.87 0.53 3.43
N PRO A 303 -9.59 1.37 2.67
CA PRO A 303 -10.78 0.92 1.96
C PRO A 303 -10.39 -0.12 0.92
N PHE A 304 -11.15 -1.21 0.83
CA PHE A 304 -10.99 -2.17 -0.24
C PHE A 304 -11.37 -1.53 -1.58
N VAL A 305 -10.46 -1.60 -2.55
CA VAL A 305 -10.69 -1.16 -3.91
C VAL A 305 -10.61 -2.36 -4.84
N PRO A 306 -11.70 -2.68 -5.57
CA PRO A 306 -11.72 -3.76 -6.55
C PRO A 306 -10.66 -3.56 -7.63
N ILE A 307 -9.92 -4.61 -7.93
CA ILE A 307 -8.88 -4.60 -8.97
C ILE A 307 -9.38 -5.40 -10.17
N SER A 308 -9.25 -4.81 -11.36
CA SER A 308 -9.73 -5.45 -12.60
C SER A 308 -9.08 -6.83 -12.82
N GLY A 309 -9.89 -7.81 -13.24
CA GLY A 309 -9.48 -9.19 -13.52
C GLY A 309 -9.21 -10.05 -12.27
N THR A 310 -9.50 -9.55 -11.07
CA THR A 310 -9.49 -10.37 -9.84
C THR A 310 -10.88 -10.95 -9.59
N PRO A 311 -11.01 -12.06 -8.84
CA PRO A 311 -12.33 -12.58 -8.45
C PRO A 311 -13.24 -11.57 -7.76
N LEU A 312 -12.69 -10.53 -7.12
CA LEU A 312 -13.45 -9.46 -6.47
C LEU A 312 -13.57 -8.20 -7.33
N GLU A 313 -13.38 -8.26 -8.64
CA GLU A 313 -13.44 -7.06 -9.50
C GLU A 313 -14.81 -6.35 -9.48
N SER A 314 -15.89 -7.09 -9.22
CA SER A 314 -17.27 -6.56 -9.09
C SER A 314 -17.74 -6.47 -7.64
N HIS A 315 -16.86 -6.70 -6.66
CA HIS A 315 -17.23 -6.55 -5.25
C HIS A 315 -17.35 -5.05 -4.91
N PRO A 316 -18.37 -4.59 -4.17
CA PRO A 316 -18.54 -3.17 -3.90
C PRO A 316 -17.43 -2.62 -2.99
N ALA A 317 -16.92 -1.43 -3.30
CA ALA A 317 -16.05 -0.69 -2.39
C ALA A 317 -16.85 -0.20 -1.16
N PRO A 318 -16.23 -0.08 0.03
CA PRO A 318 -16.92 0.43 1.21
C PRO A 318 -17.29 1.92 1.03
N GLY A 319 -18.50 2.29 1.44
CA GLY A 319 -18.95 3.68 1.41
C GLY A 319 -18.16 4.58 2.38
N PRO A 320 -18.18 5.92 2.17
CA PRO A 320 -17.40 6.84 2.99
C PRO A 320 -17.83 6.85 4.47
N ASP A 321 -19.12 6.68 4.76
CA ASP A 321 -19.60 6.67 6.16
C ASP A 321 -19.14 5.42 6.91
N PHE A 322 -19.12 4.25 6.23
CA PHE A 322 -18.51 3.03 6.76
C PHE A 322 -17.03 3.25 7.09
N MET A 323 -16.28 3.85 6.16
CA MET A 323 -14.87 4.16 6.40
C MET A 323 -14.69 5.20 7.50
N HIS A 324 -15.54 6.22 7.58
CA HIS A 324 -15.48 7.23 8.63
C HIS A 324 -15.68 6.63 10.02
N ALA A 325 -16.66 5.72 10.16
CA ALA A 325 -16.95 5.01 11.41
C ALA A 325 -15.75 4.19 11.92
N ILE A 326 -14.81 3.82 11.05
CA ILE A 326 -13.57 3.12 11.41
C ILE A 326 -12.41 4.10 11.60
N LEU A 327 -12.16 4.96 10.62
CA LEU A 327 -10.96 5.79 10.57
C LEU A 327 -10.91 6.86 11.67
N LYS A 328 -12.07 7.42 12.06
CA LYS A 328 -12.11 8.45 13.11
C LYS A 328 -11.79 7.87 14.49
N PRO A 329 -12.48 6.81 14.99
CA PRO A 329 -12.11 6.19 16.26
C PRO A 329 -10.69 5.63 16.26
N LEU A 330 -10.26 5.04 15.14
CA LEU A 330 -8.90 4.53 15.00
C LEU A 330 -7.83 5.63 15.16
N ALA A 331 -8.05 6.80 14.55
CA ALA A 331 -7.14 7.93 14.73
C ALA A 331 -7.05 8.39 16.19
N ASP A 332 -8.17 8.37 16.91
CA ASP A 332 -8.21 8.73 18.34
C ASP A 332 -7.43 7.70 19.19
N MET A 333 -7.56 6.40 18.91
CA MET A 333 -6.77 5.34 19.55
C MET A 333 -5.26 5.50 19.28
N LEU A 334 -4.88 5.79 18.03
CA LEU A 334 -3.48 6.02 17.66
C LEU A 334 -2.88 7.23 18.37
N ALA A 335 -3.65 8.31 18.49
CA ALA A 335 -3.25 9.51 19.22
C ALA A 335 -3.04 9.23 20.71
N GLN A 336 -4.00 8.55 21.37
CA GLN A 336 -3.90 8.14 22.78
C GLN A 336 -2.67 7.25 23.05
N ALA A 337 -2.35 6.36 22.11
CA ALA A 337 -1.23 5.44 22.21
C ALA A 337 0.12 6.02 21.73
N ASN A 338 0.15 7.31 21.32
CA ASN A 338 1.28 8.00 20.71
C ASN A 338 1.96 7.18 19.59
N LEU A 339 1.15 6.60 18.71
CA LEU A 339 1.59 5.76 17.60
C LEU A 339 1.27 6.46 16.27
N ARG A 340 2.16 7.35 15.83
CA ARG A 340 1.89 8.26 14.69
C ARG A 340 2.47 7.74 13.38
N SER A 341 1.72 7.89 12.29
CA SER A 341 2.21 7.58 10.93
C SER A 341 3.49 8.34 10.55
N THR A 342 3.69 9.55 11.08
CA THR A 342 4.87 10.39 10.83
C THR A 342 6.17 9.85 11.43
N ASP A 343 6.06 8.99 12.44
CA ASP A 343 7.21 8.43 13.15
C ASP A 343 7.69 7.11 12.51
N ILE A 344 6.92 6.57 11.54
CA ILE A 344 7.26 5.36 10.79
C ILE A 344 8.37 5.67 9.79
N LYS A 345 9.45 4.87 9.80
CA LYS A 345 10.65 5.13 8.97
C LYS A 345 10.44 4.87 7.49
N ALA A 346 9.65 3.87 7.12
CA ALA A 346 9.35 3.54 5.73
C ALA A 346 8.06 2.73 5.67
N GLY A 347 7.43 2.67 4.49
CA GLY A 347 6.30 1.79 4.28
C GLY A 347 4.99 2.49 4.02
N CYS A 348 3.94 1.68 3.94
CA CYS A 348 2.62 2.17 3.62
C CYS A 348 2.01 3.05 4.72
N GLY A 349 2.28 2.76 5.99
CA GLY A 349 1.85 3.62 7.11
C GLY A 349 2.47 5.02 7.03
N ARG A 350 3.77 5.12 6.70
CA ARG A 350 4.46 6.40 6.45
C ARG A 350 3.90 7.12 5.23
N CYS A 351 3.70 6.39 4.13
CA CYS A 351 3.18 6.93 2.88
C CYS A 351 1.76 7.47 3.04
N GLY A 352 0.89 6.71 3.70
CA GLY A 352 -0.51 7.07 3.96
C GLY A 352 -1.40 7.20 2.73
N ALA A 353 -0.88 7.06 1.50
CA ALA A 353 -1.61 7.49 0.31
C ALA A 353 -2.85 6.63 -0.01
N CYS A 354 -2.91 5.38 0.44
CA CYS A 354 -4.03 4.47 0.19
C CYS A 354 -5.13 4.53 1.27
N SER A 355 -5.02 5.41 2.28
CA SER A 355 -6.05 5.59 3.31
C SER A 355 -6.11 7.03 3.79
N ALA A 356 -7.33 7.51 4.06
CA ALA A 356 -7.54 8.80 4.67
C ALA A 356 -7.08 8.85 6.13
N LEU A 357 -6.66 7.73 6.76
CA LEU A 357 -6.29 7.65 8.18
C LEU A 357 -5.34 8.77 8.64
N SER A 358 -4.27 9.05 7.88
CA SER A 358 -3.31 10.11 8.22
C SER A 358 -3.90 11.53 8.24
N THR A 359 -5.06 11.72 7.59
CA THR A 359 -5.80 12.98 7.64
C THR A 359 -6.60 13.10 8.93
N TYR A 360 -7.22 12.02 9.39
CA TYR A 360 -7.89 11.94 10.68
C TYR A 360 -6.92 12.09 11.87
N GLU A 361 -5.75 11.43 11.81
CA GLU A 361 -4.71 11.56 12.85
C GLU A 361 -4.31 13.02 13.10
N ARG A 362 -4.26 13.86 12.05
CA ARG A 362 -3.86 15.27 12.17
C ARG A 362 -5.02 16.20 12.53
N ALA A 363 -6.25 15.86 12.12
CA ALA A 363 -7.43 16.65 12.48
C ALA A 363 -7.67 16.65 14.00
N GLY A 364 -7.37 15.52 14.69
CA GLY A 364 -7.46 15.43 16.15
C GLY A 364 -6.39 16.20 16.93
N VAL A 365 -5.29 16.63 16.28
CA VAL A 365 -4.21 17.42 16.92
C VAL A 365 -4.48 18.92 16.87
N ALA A 366 -5.41 19.36 16.02
CA ALA A 366 -5.77 20.76 15.84
C ALA A 366 -7.01 21.22 16.64
N ALA A 367 -7.52 20.36 17.54
CA ALA A 367 -8.72 20.60 18.35
C ALA A 367 -8.38 20.82 19.82
#